data_AF-A0A3D0WDY2-F1
#
_entry.id   AF-A0A3D0WDY2-F1
#
_cell.length_a   1.000
_cell.length_b   1.000
_cell.length_c   1.000
_cell.angle_alpha   90.00
_cell.angle_beta   90.00
_cell.angle_gamma   90.00
#
_symmetry.space_group_name_H-M   'P 1'
#
loop_
_entity.id
_entity.type
_entity.pdbx_description
1 polymer ?
#
loop_
_entity_poly.entity_id
_entity_poly.type
_entity_poly.pdbx_seq_one_letter_code
_entity_poly.pdbx_strand_id
1 'polypeptide(L)'
;VAVERLLAMRDRQGFLTAEDLSRENLTMPPGTRLASDHFWVRTRASVGETSQQGAALIERRKREDGTRETVVVERWRGAAIPPDVPDFPPAK
;
A
#
# COMPACT_ATOMS: atom_id res chain seq x y z
N VAL A 1 7.70 -13.03 19.40
CA VAL A 1 6.72 -12.83 20.50
C VAL A 1 5.91 -11.53 20.37
N ALA A 2 6.46 -10.33 20.63
CA ALA A 2 5.69 -9.07 20.55
C ALA A 2 5.16 -8.77 19.13
N VAL A 3 6.00 -8.95 18.11
CA VAL A 3 5.61 -8.78 16.70
C VAL A 3 4.49 -9.74 16.30
N GLU A 4 4.57 -11.01 16.69
CA GLU A 4 3.53 -12.01 16.38
C GLU A 4 2.20 -11.67 17.04
N ARG A 5 2.21 -11.14 18.27
CA ARG A 5 1.00 -10.66 18.95
C ARG A 5 0.37 -9.49 18.21
N LEU A 6 1.17 -8.52 17.79
CA LEU A 6 0.70 -7.38 16.99
C LEU A 6 0.15 -7.81 15.63
N LEU A 7 0.80 -8.76 14.96
CA LEU A 7 0.28 -9.33 13.71
C LEU A 7 -1.05 -10.04 13.95
N ALA A 8 -1.15 -10.88 14.98
CA ALA A 8 -2.41 -11.55 15.32
C ALA A 8 -3.53 -10.57 15.71
N MET A 9 -3.21 -9.45 16.36
CA MET A 9 -4.18 -8.38 16.61
C MET A 9 -4.63 -7.72 15.32
N ARG A 10 -3.69 -7.35 14.45
CA ARG A 10 -3.97 -6.75 13.14
C ARG A 10 -4.84 -7.66 12.28
N ASP A 11 -4.55 -8.95 12.24
CA ASP A 11 -5.30 -9.90 11.42
C ASP A 11 -6.74 -10.08 11.94
N ARG A 12 -6.99 -9.89 13.24
CA ARG A 12 -8.33 -9.93 13.82
C ARG A 12 -9.13 -8.64 13.62
N GLN A 13 -8.54 -7.47 13.83
CA GLN A 13 -9.27 -6.19 13.84
C GLN A 13 -9.07 -5.35 12.57
N GLY A 14 -8.08 -5.68 11.73
CA GLY A 14 -7.76 -5.00 10.48
C GLY A 14 -6.79 -3.81 10.60
N PHE A 15 -6.41 -3.40 11.82
CA PHE A 15 -5.53 -2.25 12.05
C PHE A 15 -4.68 -2.41 13.31
N LEU A 16 -3.74 -1.50 13.50
CA LEU A 16 -3.01 -1.30 14.75
C LEU A 16 -3.09 0.19 15.14
N THR A 17 -3.03 0.45 16.42
CA THR A 17 -2.98 1.81 16.99
C THR A 17 -1.66 2.01 17.73
N ALA A 18 -1.28 3.26 17.99
CA ALA A 18 -0.11 3.57 18.81
C ALA A 18 -0.21 2.96 20.22
N GLU A 19 -1.42 2.84 20.76
CA GLU A 19 -1.65 2.20 22.06
C GLU A 19 -1.30 0.70 22.04
N ASP A 20 -1.61 0.01 20.94
CA ASP A 20 -1.27 -1.42 20.79
C ASP A 20 0.25 -1.63 20.83
N LEU A 21 1.02 -0.72 20.22
CA LEU A 21 2.48 -0.74 20.32
C LEU A 21 2.95 -0.47 21.75
N SER A 22 2.40 0.55 22.41
CA SER A 22 2.74 0.91 23.78
C SER A 22 2.48 -0.23 24.77
N ARG A 23 1.40 -1.00 24.60
CA ARG A 23 1.09 -2.19 25.42
C ARG A 23 2.16 -3.28 25.30
N GLU A 24 2.85 -3.35 24.17
CA GLU A 24 3.98 -4.25 23.92
C GLU A 24 5.34 -3.60 24.28
N ASN A 25 5.34 -2.45 24.96
CA ASN A 25 6.51 -1.62 25.26
C ASN A 25 7.32 -1.22 24.01
N LEU A 26 6.63 -1.02 22.89
CA LEU A 26 7.23 -0.57 21.64
C LEU A 26 6.91 0.91 21.38
N THR A 27 7.89 1.62 20.84
CA THR A 27 7.74 3.02 20.44
C THR A 27 7.78 3.14 18.93
N MET A 28 6.92 3.97 18.36
CA MET A 28 6.95 4.28 16.93
C MET A 28 8.18 5.15 16.62
N PRO A 29 9.07 4.73 15.70
CA PRO A 29 10.16 5.57 15.27
C PRO A 29 9.65 6.89 14.64
N PRO A 30 10.38 7.99 14.77
CA PRO A 30 10.02 9.25 14.13
C PRO A 30 9.79 9.08 12.62
N GLY A 31 8.73 9.72 12.10
CA GLY A 31 8.37 9.65 10.68
C GLY A 31 7.64 8.37 10.24
N THR A 32 7.38 7.44 11.14
CA THR A 32 6.62 6.22 10.82
C THR A 32 5.12 6.39 11.11
N ARG A 33 4.30 5.64 10.37
CA ARG A 33 2.84 5.64 10.50
C ARG A 33 2.27 4.27 10.17
N LEU A 34 1.13 3.95 10.78
CA LEU A 34 0.42 2.68 10.57
C LEU A 34 -0.54 2.69 9.38
N ALA A 35 -0.75 3.87 8.77
CA ALA A 35 -1.56 4.04 7.57
C ALA A 35 -0.71 4.64 6.45
N SER A 36 -0.81 4.06 5.25
CA SER A 36 -0.21 4.65 4.05
C SER A 36 -1.21 5.56 3.33
N ASP A 37 -0.68 6.57 2.65
CA ASP A 37 -1.39 7.33 1.62
C ASP A 37 -0.81 7.08 0.22
N HIS A 38 0.28 6.32 0.11
CA HIS A 38 0.89 5.98 -1.17
C HIS A 38 0.68 4.50 -1.46
N PHE A 39 0.29 4.19 -2.69
CA PHE A 39 -0.03 2.83 -3.09
C PHE A 39 0.46 2.53 -4.50
N TRP A 40 0.95 1.31 -4.70
CA TRP A 40 1.22 0.77 -6.02
C TRP A 40 -0.04 0.16 -6.61
N VAL A 41 -0.34 0.49 -7.86
CA VAL A 41 -1.39 -0.15 -8.66
C VAL A 41 -0.73 -0.92 -9.81
N ARG A 42 -0.93 -2.24 -9.86
CA ARG A 42 -0.52 -3.09 -10.97
C ARG A 42 -1.71 -3.36 -11.89
N THR A 43 -1.52 -3.10 -13.18
CA THR A 43 -2.55 -3.35 -14.19
C THR A 43 -2.01 -4.31 -15.23
N ARG A 44 -2.79 -5.35 -15.54
CA ARG A 44 -2.62 -6.20 -16.72
C ARG A 44 -3.93 -6.16 -17.50
N ALA A 45 -3.83 -5.85 -18.79
CA ALA A 45 -4.98 -5.85 -19.70
C ALA A 45 -4.64 -6.72 -20.91
N SER A 46 -5.56 -7.59 -21.29
CA SER A 46 -5.44 -8.42 -22.49
C SER A 46 -6.57 -8.06 -23.45
N VAL A 47 -6.23 -7.76 -24.70
CA VAL A 47 -7.17 -7.44 -25.77
C VAL A 47 -6.81 -8.32 -26.97
N GLY A 48 -7.68 -9.29 -27.28
CA GLY A 48 -7.35 -10.38 -28.20
C GLY A 48 -6.11 -11.12 -27.70
N GLU A 49 -5.11 -11.26 -28.57
CA GLU A 49 -3.82 -11.88 -28.25
C GLU A 49 -2.80 -10.92 -27.63
N THR A 50 -3.09 -9.61 -27.61
CA THR A 50 -2.16 -8.61 -27.06
C THR A 50 -2.35 -8.47 -25.56
N SER A 51 -1.29 -8.70 -24.78
CA SER A 51 -1.27 -8.42 -23.34
C SER A 51 -0.35 -7.24 -23.04
N GLN A 52 -0.87 -6.26 -22.30
CA GLN A 52 -0.09 -5.12 -21.79
C GLN A 52 -0.09 -5.10 -20.27
N GLN A 53 1.02 -4.60 -19.73
CA GLN A 53 1.22 -4.44 -18.30
C GLN A 53 1.69 -3.02 -18.00
N GLY A 54 1.23 -2.51 -16.85
CA GLY A 54 1.60 -1.20 -16.35
C GLY A 54 1.59 -1.14 -14.83
N ALA A 55 2.21 -0.08 -14.33
CA ALA A 55 2.23 0.27 -12.92
C ALA A 55 1.87 1.75 -12.76
N ALA A 56 1.23 2.10 -11.65
CA ALA A 56 1.03 3.48 -11.25
C ALA A 56 1.30 3.65 -9.75
N LEU A 57 1.95 4.75 -9.40
CA LEU A 57 2.03 5.22 -8.02
C LEU A 57 0.85 6.17 -7.83
N ILE A 58 -0.01 5.86 -6.87
CA ILE A 58 -1.13 6.71 -6.49
C ILE A 58 -0.93 7.28 -5.09
N GLU A 59 -1.46 8.48 -4.88
CA GLU A 59 -1.49 9.15 -3.60
C GLU A 59 -2.94 9.45 -3.21
N ARG A 60 -3.28 9.16 -1.96
CA ARG A 60 -4.53 9.60 -1.33
C ARG A 60 -4.28 10.91 -0.59
N ARG A 61 -4.73 12.03 -1.16
CA ARG A 61 -4.57 13.35 -0.57
C ARG A 61 -5.89 13.87 0.02
N LYS A 62 -5.77 14.70 1.05
CA LYS A 62 -6.89 15.41 1.66
C LYS A 62 -7.09 16.75 0.94
N ARG A 63 -8.32 17.04 0.53
CA ARG A 63 -8.71 18.32 -0.06
C ARG A 63 -8.99 19.37 1.03
N GLU A 64 -9.04 20.63 0.63
CA GLU A 64 -9.37 21.75 1.51
C GLU A 64 -10.75 21.61 2.15
N ASP A 65 -11.71 21.04 1.41
CA ASP A 65 -13.07 20.73 1.88
C ASP A 65 -13.14 19.53 2.86
N GLY A 66 -11.99 18.94 3.20
CA GLY A 66 -11.89 17.79 4.09
C GLY A 66 -12.16 16.43 3.44
N THR A 67 -12.58 16.40 2.17
CA THR A 67 -12.76 15.16 1.41
C THR A 67 -11.41 14.55 1.04
N ARG A 68 -11.43 13.29 0.59
CA ARG A 68 -10.24 12.59 0.11
C ARG A 68 -10.34 12.39 -1.38
N GLU A 69 -9.23 12.58 -2.07
CA GLU A 69 -9.12 12.23 -3.47
C GLU A 69 -7.92 11.33 -3.70
N THR A 70 -8.00 10.52 -4.75
CA THR A 70 -6.89 9.68 -5.22
C THR A 70 -6.33 10.32 -6.47
N VAL A 71 -5.04 10.63 -6.45
CA VAL A 71 -4.32 11.14 -7.61
C VAL A 71 -3.24 10.18 -8.05
N VAL A 72 -2.94 10.23 -9.33
CA VAL A 72 -1.83 9.48 -9.90
C VAL A 72 -0.62 10.39 -9.84
N VAL A 73 0.42 9.93 -9.17
CA VAL A 73 1.72 10.62 -9.10
C VAL A 73 2.51 10.33 -10.38
N GLU A 74 2.60 9.05 -10.75
CA GLU A 74 3.36 8.63 -11.94
C GLU A 74 2.83 7.31 -12.51
N ARG A 75 3.11 7.05 -13.80
CA ARG A 75 2.69 5.85 -14.54
C ARG A 75 3.82 5.31 -15.40
N TRP A 76 3.96 3.99 -15.39
CA TRP A 76 4.94 3.25 -16.18
C TRP A 76 4.29 2.10 -16.94
N ARG A 77 4.93 1.67 -18.03
CA ARG A 77 4.48 0.56 -18.88
C ARG A 77 5.66 -0.30 -19.33
N GLY A 78 5.41 -1.59 -19.50
CA GLY A 78 6.40 -2.53 -20.03
C GLY A 78 7.75 -2.45 -19.28
N ALA A 79 8.84 -2.29 -20.02
CA ALA A 79 10.20 -2.25 -19.47
C ALA A 79 10.53 -1.00 -18.62
N ALA A 80 9.69 0.05 -18.65
CA ALA A 80 9.91 1.25 -17.86
C ALA A 80 9.42 1.12 -16.40
N ILE A 81 8.80 -0.01 -16.04
CA ILE A 81 8.29 -0.25 -14.69
C ILE A 81 9.48 -0.35 -13.71
N PRO A 82 9.49 0.44 -12.61
CA PRO A 82 10.55 0.39 -11.62
C PRO A 82 10.70 -1.00 -10.95
N PRO A 83 11.91 -1.37 -10.50
CA PRO A 83 12.18 -2.68 -9.91
C PRO A 83 11.56 -2.87 -8.51
N ASP A 84 11.20 -1.79 -7.83
CA ASP A 84 10.57 -1.79 -6.50
C ASP A 84 9.05 -1.96 -6.55
N VAL A 85 8.45 -1.92 -7.76
CA VAL A 85 7.02 -2.17 -7.90
C VAL A 85 6.71 -3.63 -7.57
N PRO A 86 5.76 -3.91 -6.67
CA PRO A 86 5.36 -5.29 -6.36
C PRO A 86 4.94 -6.08 -7.59
N ASP A 87 5.27 -7.37 -7.59
CA ASP A 87 4.80 -8.32 -8.58
C ASP A 87 3.27 -8.50 -8.54
N PHE A 88 2.72 -9.08 -9.61
CA PHE A 88 1.33 -9.51 -9.56
C PHE A 88 1.16 -10.59 -8.49
N PRO A 89 0.04 -10.57 -7.74
CA PRO A 89 -0.27 -11.67 -6.84
C PRO A 89 -0.37 -12.98 -7.64
N PRO A 90 -0.05 -14.13 -7.00
CA PRO A 90 -0.22 -15.43 -7.64
C PRO A 90 -1.66 -15.58 -8.14
N ALA A 91 -1.82 -16.23 -9.30
CA ALA A 91 -3.14 -16.59 -9.79
C ALA A 91 -3.85 -17.44 -8.73
N LYS A 92 -5.11 -17.09 -8.44
CA LYS A 92 -5.98 -17.89 -7.55
C LYS A 92 -6.34 -19.21 -8.18
#